data_AF-A0A6M1LVS7-F1
#
_entry.id   AF-A0A6M1LVS7-F1
#
_cell.length_a   1.000
_cell.length_b   1.000
_cell.length_c   1.000
_cell.angle_alpha   90.00
_cell.angle_beta   90.00
_cell.angle_gamma   90.00
#
_symmetry.space_group_name_H-M   'P 1'
#
loop_
_entity.id
_entity.type
_entity.pdbx_description
1 polymer ?
#
loop_
_entity_poly.entity_id
_entity_poly.type
_entity_poly.pdbx_seq_one_letter_code
_entity_poly.pdbx_strand_id
1 'polypeptide(L)' 'MPAIPLPLTRPVATPVPPRPLLLRLWWRRLRDRRVLAELTRAQMRDTGLDPDVVRRESRKPFWRA' A
#
# COMPACT_ATOMS: atom_id res chain seq x y z
N MET A 1 -3.17 -1.71 -46.61
CA MET A 1 -3.39 -1.58 -45.15
C MET A 1 -2.14 -2.11 -44.44
N PRO A 2 -1.20 -1.25 -43.97
CA PRO A 2 -0.08 -1.73 -43.19
C PRO A 2 -0.52 -2.01 -41.74
N ALA A 3 -0.26 -3.23 -41.27
CA ALA A 3 -0.47 -3.61 -39.88
C ALA A 3 0.67 -3.01 -39.02
N ILE A 4 0.32 -2.09 -38.13
CA ILE A 4 1.25 -1.52 -37.15
C ILE A 4 1.37 -2.54 -36.00
N PRO A 5 2.57 -3.10 -35.72
CA PRO A 5 2.73 -3.95 -34.55
C PRO A 5 2.75 -3.06 -33.29
N LEU A 6 1.77 -3.28 -32.40
CA LEU A 6 1.73 -2.64 -31.09
C LEU A 6 2.94 -3.11 -30.26
N PRO A 7 3.72 -2.20 -29.63
CA PRO A 7 4.81 -2.61 -28.76
C PRO A 7 4.22 -3.34 -27.55
N LEU A 8 4.52 -4.63 -27.44
CA LEU A 8 4.23 -5.41 -26.24
C LEU A 8 4.97 -4.75 -25.08
N THR A 9 4.19 -4.17 -24.15
CA THR A 9 4.68 -3.54 -22.93
C THR A 9 5.65 -4.47 -22.23
N ARG A 10 6.94 -4.11 -22.21
CA ARG A 10 7.93 -4.88 -21.44
C ARG A 10 7.57 -4.79 -19.97
N PRO A 11 7.56 -5.91 -19.22
CA PRO A 11 7.39 -5.84 -17.77
C PRO A 11 8.52 -4.99 -17.21
N VAL A 12 8.16 -3.85 -16.62
CA VAL A 12 9.08 -3.02 -15.86
C VAL A 12 9.58 -3.88 -14.71
N ALA A 13 10.83 -4.31 -14.77
CA ALA A 13 11.49 -4.95 -13.65
C ALA A 13 11.42 -3.97 -12.48
N THR A 14 10.64 -4.32 -11.45
CA THR A 14 10.59 -3.51 -10.23
C THR A 14 11.96 -3.61 -9.55
N PRO A 15 12.69 -2.50 -9.38
CA PRO A 15 13.98 -2.54 -8.71
C PRO A 15 13.77 -3.05 -7.28
N VAL A 16 14.53 -4.08 -6.89
CA VAL A 16 14.54 -4.55 -5.50
C VAL A 16 15.28 -3.49 -4.69
N PRO A 17 14.58 -2.74 -3.81
CA PRO A 17 15.23 -1.65 -3.09
C PRO A 17 16.28 -2.23 -2.14
N PRO A 18 17.40 -1.52 -1.91
CA PRO A 18 18.42 -1.97 -0.98
C PRO A 18 17.85 -2.12 0.44
N ARG A 19 18.37 -3.08 1.21
CA ARG A 19 17.88 -3.49 2.54
C ARG A 19 17.59 -2.34 3.54
N PRO A 20 18.40 -1.27 3.68
CA PRO A 20 18.07 -0.17 4.59
C PRO A 20 16.84 0.64 4.15
N LEU A 21 16.59 0.74 2.84
CA LEU A 21 15.37 1.36 2.30
C LEU A 21 14.13 0.50 2.59
N LEU A 22 14.26 -0.84 2.62
CA LEU A 22 13.18 -1.75 3.04
C LEU A 22 12.81 -1.57 4.51
N LEU A 23 13.80 -1.42 5.40
CA LEU A 23 13.53 -1.16 6.82
C LEU A 23 12.77 0.16 7.01
N ARG A 24 13.21 1.25 6.35
CA ARG A 24 12.48 2.53 6.39
C ARG A 24 11.06 2.41 5.85
N LEU A 25 10.86 1.65 4.77
CA LEU A 25 9.54 1.38 4.20
C LEU A 25 8.64 0.62 5.18
N TRP A 26 9.17 -0.43 5.81
CA TRP A 26 8.45 -1.23 6.80
C TRP A 26 8.10 -0.42 8.06
N TRP A 27 9.02 0.40 8.55
CA TRP A 27 8.77 1.34 9.65
C TRP A 27 7.65 2.33 9.32
N ARG A 28 7.67 2.90 8.13
CA ARG A 28 6.62 3.80 7.66
C ARG A 28 5.27 3.08 7.59
N ARG A 29 5.22 1.89 6.99
CA ARG A 29 4.00 1.06 6.93
C ARG A 29 3.46 0.68 8.30
N LEU A 30 4.34 0.37 9.25
CA LEU A 30 3.95 0.07 10.62
C LEU A 30 3.31 1.29 11.30
N ARG A 31 3.90 2.47 11.11
CA ARG A 31 3.39 3.73 11.65
C ARG A 31 2.02 4.07 11.04
N ASP A 32 1.89 3.99 9.72
CA ASP A 32 0.64 4.27 9.02
C ASP A 32 -0.48 3.32 9.47
N ARG A 33 -0.18 2.02 9.65
CA ARG A 33 -1.18 1.05 10.15
C ARG A 33 -1.53 1.24 11.63
N ARG A 34 -0.62 1.74 12.46
CA ARG A 34 -0.94 2.13 13.85
C ARG A 34 -1.88 3.32 13.88
N VAL A 35 -1.65 4.34 13.05
CA VAL A 35 -2.57 5.49 12.95
C VAL A 35 -3.96 5.02 12.50
N LEU A 36 -4.04 4.10 11.54
CA LEU A 36 -5.31 3.48 11.14
C LEU A 36 -5.96 2.67 12.28
N ALA A 37 -5.18 2.00 13.13
CA ALA A 37 -5.70 1.24 14.26
C ALA A 37 -6.18 2.14 15.42
N GLU A 38 -5.55 3.31 15.60
CA GLU A 38 -5.90 4.32 16.60
C GLU A 38 -7.01 5.27 16.14
N LEU A 39 -7.37 5.26 14.85
CA LEU A 39 -8.46 6.10 14.34
C LEU A 39 -9.75 5.82 15.11
N THR A 40 -10.38 6.87 15.60
CA THR A 40 -11.65 6.74 16.32
C THR A 40 -12.80 6.54 15.32
N ARG A 41 -13.87 5.83 15.70
CA ARG A 41 -15.06 5.68 14.83
C ARG A 41 -15.65 7.01 14.33
N ALA A 42 -15.55 8.07 15.13
CA ALA A 42 -15.95 9.43 14.74
C ALA A 42 -15.11 9.93 13.54
N GLN A 43 -13.79 9.87 13.66
CA GLN A 43 -12.86 10.23 12.58
C GLN A 43 -13.05 9.36 11.33
N MET A 44 -13.32 8.06 11.51
CA MET A 44 -13.64 7.17 10.38
C MET A 44 -14.89 7.65 9.64
N ARG A 45 -15.96 8.00 10.38
CA ARG A 45 -17.18 8.57 9.77
C ARG A 45 -16.91 9.90 9.07
N ASP A 46 -16.17 10.79 9.70
CA ASP A 46 -15.87 12.13 9.15
C ASP A 46 -15.05 12.03 7.86
N THR A 47 -14.19 11.01 7.73
CA THR A 47 -13.37 10.76 6.54
C THR A 47 -14.06 9.87 5.51
N GLY A 48 -15.26 9.35 5.80
CA GLY A 48 -15.95 8.37 4.96
C GLY A 48 -15.26 7.01 4.87
N LEU A 49 -14.40 6.68 5.84
CA LEU A 49 -13.67 5.42 5.91
C LEU A 49 -14.54 4.33 6.54
N ASP A 50 -14.63 3.19 5.86
CA ASP A 50 -15.34 2.02 6.37
C ASP A 50 -14.54 1.35 7.52
N PRO A 51 -15.13 1.18 8.72
CA PRO A 51 -14.41 0.66 9.89
C PRO A 51 -13.95 -0.81 9.72
N ASP A 52 -14.65 -1.62 8.93
CA ASP A 52 -14.26 -2.99 8.61
C ASP A 52 -13.09 -3.03 7.62
N VAL A 53 -13.08 -2.12 6.65
CA VAL A 53 -11.92 -1.89 5.78
C VAL A 53 -10.71 -1.45 6.60
N VAL A 54 -10.86 -0.47 7.50
CA VAL A 54 -9.75 0.00 8.34
C VAL A 54 -9.22 -1.12 9.24
N ARG A 55 -10.09 -1.95 9.83
CA ARG A 55 -9.70 -3.13 10.61
C ARG A 55 -8.98 -4.19 9.77
N ARG A 56 -9.40 -4.41 8.53
CA ARG A 56 -8.75 -5.36 7.63
C ARG A 56 -7.37 -4.86 7.21
N GLU A 57 -7.25 -3.57 6.88
CA GLU A 57 -5.99 -2.95 6.49
C GLU A 57 -4.99 -2.86 7.66
N SER A 58 -5.46 -2.58 8.89
CA SER A 58 -4.61 -2.51 10.08
C SER A 58 -4.06 -3.89 10.50
N ARG A 59 -4.79 -4.97 10.22
CA ARG A 59 -4.35 -6.36 10.46
C ARG A 59 -3.35 -6.89 9.43
N LYS A 60 -3.13 -6.20 8.32
CA LYS A 60 -2.16 -6.67 7.33
C LYS A 60 -0.75 -6.65 7.94
N PRO A 61 0.09 -7.67 7.67
CA PRO A 61 1.48 -7.67 8.12
C PRO A 61 2.30 -6.59 7.41
N PHE A 62 3.08 -5.78 8.13
CA PHE A 62 3.77 -4.58 7.61
C PHE A 62 4.69 -4.87 6.40
N TRP A 63 5.21 -6.09 6.31
CA TRP A 63 6.09 -6.54 5.24
C TRP A 63 5.34 -6.92 3.95
N ARG A 64 4.01 -7.05 3.99
CA ARG A 64 3.20 -7.47 2.85
C ARG A 64 2.46 -6.27 2.25
N ALA A 65 2.71 -6.03 0.97
CA ALA A 65 1.96 -5.08 0.13
C ALA A 65 0.60 -5.70 -0.22
#